data_AF-A0A377V5B1-F1
#
_entry.id   AF-A0A377V5B1-F1
#
_cell.length_a   1.000
_cell.length_b   1.000
_cell.length_c   1.000
_cell.angle_alpha   90.00
_cell.angle_beta   90.00
_cell.angle_gamma   90.00
#
_symmetry.space_group_name_H-M   'P 1'
#
loop_
_entity.id
_entity.type
_entity.pdbx_description
1 polymer ?
#
loop_
_entity_poly.entity_id
_entity_poly.type
_entity_poly.pdbx_seq_one_letter_code
_entity_poly.pdbx_strand_id
1 'polypeptide(L)'
;MRDIDGFDVLNGPDSLIHQGFVDGCSACISGLANVAPAEINAIWSRFHAGDIAGSRQAQEQVTGLRTDLYKVAFSPAAVKKALQLMGHEVGDSRYAVQFSDHQLQQIKNIINTYLH
;
A
#
# COMPACT_ATOMS: atom_id res chain seq x y z
N MET A 1 -8.12 15.76 -15.84
CA MET A 1 -6.69 16.13 -15.75
C MET A 1 -5.82 15.51 -16.84
N ARG A 2 -6.38 14.76 -17.80
CA ARG A 2 -5.61 14.07 -18.85
C ARG A 2 -5.29 14.96 -20.07
N ASP A 3 -5.66 16.23 -20.03
CA ASP A 3 -5.75 17.09 -21.22
C ASP A 3 -4.65 18.16 -21.29
N ILE A 4 -3.57 18.01 -20.51
CA ILE A 4 -2.40 18.89 -20.56
C ILE A 4 -1.24 18.09 -21.14
N ASP A 5 -0.85 18.43 -22.37
CA ASP A 5 0.26 17.78 -23.05
C ASP A 5 1.58 17.99 -22.28
N GLY A 6 2.34 16.91 -22.10
CA GLY A 6 3.59 16.90 -21.35
C GLY A 6 3.46 17.05 -19.81
N PHE A 7 2.27 16.91 -19.23
CA PHE A 7 2.07 17.03 -17.78
C PHE A 7 1.31 15.84 -17.18
N ASP A 8 2.00 15.06 -16.33
CA ASP A 8 1.43 13.92 -15.63
C ASP A 8 1.13 14.23 -14.16
N VAL A 9 -0.06 13.84 -13.70
CA VAL A 9 -0.46 13.93 -12.29
C VAL A 9 -0.37 12.55 -11.65
N LEU A 10 0.33 12.47 -10.52
CA LEU A 10 0.49 11.24 -9.75
C LEU A 10 -0.25 11.33 -8.42
N ASN A 11 -0.91 10.23 -8.05
CA ASN A 11 -1.57 10.07 -6.76
C ASN A 11 -0.56 9.59 -5.69
N GLY A 12 -0.52 10.25 -4.53
CA GLY A 12 0.31 9.83 -3.40
C GLY A 12 -0.41 9.00 -2.32
N PRO A 13 -1.65 9.31 -1.94
CA PRO A 13 -2.31 8.59 -0.84
C PRO A 13 -2.76 7.18 -1.24
N ASP A 14 -2.23 6.15 -0.56
CA ASP A 14 -2.57 4.73 -0.78
C ASP A 14 -4.09 4.41 -0.74
N SER A 15 -4.90 5.22 -0.02
CA SER A 15 -6.37 5.04 0.02
C SER A 15 -7.12 5.53 -1.21
N LEU A 16 -6.45 6.27 -2.10
CA LEU A 16 -7.09 7.01 -3.18
C LEU A 16 -6.50 6.64 -4.54
N ILE A 17 -5.82 5.51 -4.67
CA ILE A 17 -5.18 5.09 -5.92
C ILE A 17 -6.25 4.91 -7.02
N HIS A 18 -7.31 4.13 -6.73
CA HIS A 18 -8.42 3.93 -7.65
C HIS A 18 -9.11 5.26 -8.02
N GLN A 19 -9.44 6.08 -7.02
CA GLN A 19 -10.09 7.37 -7.27
C GLN A 19 -9.18 8.29 -8.10
N GLY A 20 -7.87 8.29 -7.83
CA GLY A 20 -6.89 9.01 -8.62
C GLY A 20 -6.92 8.61 -10.08
N PHE A 21 -7.01 7.31 -10.40
CA PHE A 21 -7.14 6.86 -11.78
C PHE A 21 -8.47 7.28 -12.43
N VAL A 22 -9.57 7.24 -11.69
CA VAL A 22 -10.88 7.74 -12.15
C VAL A 22 -10.81 9.23 -12.47
N ASP A 23 -10.14 10.03 -11.63
CA ASP A 23 -10.00 11.48 -11.78
C ASP A 23 -8.96 11.88 -12.85
N GLY A 24 -8.22 10.90 -13.37
CA GLY A 24 -7.30 11.07 -14.48
C GLY A 24 -5.83 11.19 -14.11
N CYS A 25 -5.41 10.75 -12.91
CA CYS A 25 -4.00 10.54 -12.59
C CYS A 25 -3.39 9.47 -13.50
N SER A 26 -2.12 9.66 -13.86
CA SER A 26 -1.37 8.76 -14.73
C SER A 26 -0.77 7.58 -13.96
N ALA A 27 -0.38 7.80 -12.70
CA ALA A 27 0.21 6.77 -11.85
C ALA A 27 -0.04 7.05 -10.36
N CYS A 28 0.41 6.15 -9.49
CA CYS A 28 0.45 6.35 -8.04
C CYS A 28 1.84 6.07 -7.46
N ILE A 29 2.21 6.80 -6.41
CA ILE A 29 3.42 6.57 -5.62
C ILE A 29 2.97 6.06 -4.26
N SER A 30 3.27 4.79 -3.97
CA SER A 30 2.81 4.11 -2.76
C SER A 30 3.97 3.66 -1.88
N GLY A 31 3.94 4.03 -0.60
CA GLY A 31 4.86 3.48 0.40
C GLY A 31 4.53 2.03 0.76
N LEU A 32 3.24 1.69 0.77
CA LEU A 32 2.76 0.34 1.06
C LEU A 32 3.13 -0.66 -0.02
N ALA A 33 3.36 -0.22 -1.26
CA ALA A 33 3.85 -1.08 -2.35
C ALA A 33 5.19 -1.78 -2.05
N ASN A 34 5.98 -1.31 -1.08
CA ASN A 34 7.16 -2.07 -0.64
C ASN A 34 6.76 -3.41 0.01
N VAL A 35 5.64 -3.42 0.74
CA VAL A 35 5.11 -4.60 1.44
C VAL A 35 4.13 -5.38 0.57
N ALA A 36 3.31 -4.67 -0.21
CA ALA A 36 2.19 -5.23 -0.97
C ALA A 36 2.25 -4.84 -2.46
N PRO A 37 3.33 -5.17 -3.19
CA PRO A 37 3.50 -4.73 -4.57
C PRO A 37 2.44 -5.33 -5.51
N ALA A 38 2.04 -6.58 -5.31
CA ALA A 38 1.07 -7.26 -6.17
C ALA A 38 -0.35 -6.69 -5.99
N GLU A 39 -0.70 -6.37 -4.75
CA GLU A 39 -2.00 -5.85 -4.35
C GLU A 39 -2.18 -4.42 -4.86
N ILE A 40 -1.14 -3.58 -4.73
CA ILE A 40 -1.13 -2.23 -5.31
C ILE A 40 -1.20 -2.31 -6.84
N ASN A 41 -0.42 -3.20 -7.46
CA ASN A 41 -0.44 -3.38 -8.92
C ASN A 41 -1.78 -3.90 -9.45
N ALA A 42 -2.52 -4.68 -8.65
CA ALA A 42 -3.84 -5.17 -9.03
C ALA A 42 -4.83 -4.01 -9.24
N ILE A 43 -4.72 -2.90 -8.48
CA ILE A 43 -5.56 -1.71 -8.66
C ILE A 43 -5.33 -1.11 -10.05
N TRP A 44 -4.07 -0.89 -10.42
CA TRP A 44 -3.68 -0.34 -11.71
C TRP A 44 -4.01 -1.29 -12.86
N SER A 45 -3.62 -2.56 -12.76
CA SER A 45 -3.79 -3.55 -13.82
C SER A 45 -5.26 -3.76 -14.18
N ARG A 46 -6.14 -3.85 -13.16
CA ARG A 46 -7.58 -3.99 -13.39
C ARG A 46 -8.17 -2.72 -13.98
N PHE A 47 -7.79 -1.54 -13.47
CA PHE A 47 -8.26 -0.27 -14.02
C PHE A 47 -7.84 -0.11 -15.49
N HIS A 48 -6.59 -0.41 -15.80
CA HIS A 48 -6.03 -0.32 -17.15
C HIS A 48 -6.68 -1.30 -18.13
N ALA A 49 -7.08 -2.48 -17.65
CA ALA A 49 -7.88 -3.44 -18.41
C ALA A 49 -9.36 -3.05 -18.59
N GLY A 50 -9.79 -1.90 -18.04
CA GLY A 50 -11.18 -1.44 -18.08
C GLY A 50 -12.09 -2.04 -16.98
N ASP A 51 -11.55 -2.87 -16.09
CA ASP A 51 -12.25 -3.43 -14.95
C ASP A 51 -12.25 -2.45 -13.76
N ILE A 52 -13.12 -1.45 -13.86
CA ILE A 52 -13.27 -0.39 -12.84
C ILE A 52 -13.75 -0.98 -11.51
N ALA A 53 -14.69 -1.94 -11.54
CA ALA A 53 -15.22 -2.56 -10.34
C ALA A 53 -14.16 -3.39 -9.61
N GLY A 54 -13.39 -4.21 -10.34
CA GLY A 54 -12.30 -4.98 -9.76
C GLY A 54 -11.15 -4.11 -9.28
N SER A 55 -10.87 -2.98 -9.93
CA SER A 55 -9.92 -1.98 -9.43
C SER A 55 -10.36 -1.42 -8.07
N ARG A 56 -11.65 -1.09 -7.94
CA ARG A 56 -12.22 -0.62 -6.67
C ARG A 56 -12.15 -1.70 -5.58
N GLN A 57 -12.45 -2.95 -5.90
CA GLN A 57 -12.32 -4.05 -4.94
C GLN A 57 -10.87 -4.22 -4.48
N ALA A 58 -9.89 -4.11 -5.38
CA ALA A 58 -8.47 -4.15 -5.02
C ALA A 58 -8.09 -2.97 -4.10
N GLN A 59 -8.63 -1.78 -4.36
CA GLN A 59 -8.46 -0.61 -3.48
C GLN A 59 -9.01 -0.85 -2.07
N GLU A 60 -10.14 -1.53 -1.94
CA GLU A 60 -10.73 -1.88 -0.63
C GLU A 60 -9.82 -2.83 0.16
N GLN A 61 -9.21 -3.82 -0.50
CA GLN A 61 -8.23 -4.73 0.12
C GLN A 61 -6.99 -3.98 0.61
N VAL A 62 -6.40 -3.13 -0.25
CA VAL A 62 -5.25 -2.28 0.10
C VAL A 62 -5.60 -1.33 1.25
N THR A 63 -6.82 -0.78 1.27
CA THR A 63 -7.28 0.11 2.35
C THR A 63 -7.39 -0.64 3.67
N GLY A 64 -7.85 -1.90 3.65
CA GLY A 64 -7.87 -2.79 4.81
C GLY A 64 -6.47 -3.02 5.37
N LEU A 65 -5.57 -3.54 4.53
CA LEU A 65 -4.16 -3.77 4.87
C LEU A 65 -3.52 -2.52 5.48
N ARG A 66 -3.64 -1.38 4.81
CA ARG A 66 -3.09 -0.10 5.27
C ARG A 66 -3.64 0.27 6.64
N THR A 67 -4.95 0.19 6.81
CA THR A 67 -5.64 0.60 8.03
C THR A 67 -5.20 -0.26 9.20
N ASP A 68 -5.11 -1.58 9.02
CA ASP A 68 -4.73 -2.47 10.11
C ASP A 68 -3.23 -2.40 10.42
N LEU A 69 -2.38 -2.29 9.39
CA LEU A 69 -0.93 -2.15 9.59
C LEU A 69 -0.58 -0.84 10.31
N TYR A 70 -1.17 0.28 9.90
CA TYR A 70 -0.85 1.61 10.45
C TYR A 70 -1.50 1.86 11.83
N LYS A 71 -2.45 1.01 12.27
CA LYS A 71 -2.91 0.99 13.67
C LYS A 71 -1.84 0.44 14.63
N VAL A 72 -0.95 -0.44 14.16
CA VAL A 72 0.03 -1.10 15.03
C VAL A 72 1.18 -0.16 15.41
N ALA A 73 1.62 0.67 14.45
CA ALA A 73 2.69 1.65 14.64
C ALA A 73 2.65 2.73 13.56
N PHE A 74 3.43 3.80 13.76
CA PHE A 74 3.62 4.86 12.77
C PHE A 74 4.08 4.28 11.40
N SER A 75 3.48 4.75 10.30
CA SER A 75 3.51 4.08 8.99
C SER A 75 4.91 3.66 8.50
N PRO A 76 5.94 4.52 8.48
CA PRO A 76 7.29 4.10 8.06
C PRO A 76 7.89 2.99 8.92
N ALA A 77 7.62 2.98 10.23
CA ALA A 77 8.12 1.94 11.12
C ALA A 77 7.36 0.61 10.92
N ALA A 78 6.04 0.68 10.74
CA ALA A 78 5.21 -0.49 10.45
C ALA A 78 5.60 -1.15 9.12
N VAL A 79 5.80 -0.35 8.06
CA VAL A 79 6.24 -0.83 6.74
C VAL A 79 7.62 -1.50 6.83
N LYS A 80 8.60 -0.85 7.47
CA LYS A 80 9.94 -1.45 7.65
C LYS A 80 9.88 -2.76 8.45
N LYS A 81 9.09 -2.80 9.52
CA LYS A 81 8.97 -4.01 10.35
C LYS A 81 8.28 -5.14 9.59
N ALA A 82 7.25 -4.83 8.80
CA ALA A 82 6.60 -5.81 7.92
C ALA A 82 7.60 -6.41 6.92
N LEU A 83 8.39 -5.57 6.24
CA LEU A 83 9.45 -6.01 5.32
C LEU A 83 10.47 -6.95 6.00
N GLN A 84 10.93 -6.60 7.20
CA GLN A 84 11.84 -7.45 7.98
C GLN A 84 11.19 -8.80 8.33
N LEU A 85 9.91 -8.82 8.72
CA LEU A 85 9.18 -10.04 9.03
C LEU A 85 8.92 -10.91 7.79
N MET A 86 8.89 -10.31 6.60
CA MET A 86 8.86 -11.00 5.31
C MET A 86 10.25 -11.49 4.86
N GLY A 87 11.30 -11.23 5.64
CA GLY A 87 12.67 -11.71 5.38
C GLY A 87 13.57 -10.72 4.65
N HIS A 88 13.17 -9.45 4.49
CA HIS A 88 13.99 -8.42 3.83
C HIS A 88 14.84 -7.62 4.83
N GLU A 89 16.15 -7.57 4.62
CA GLU A 89 17.06 -6.76 5.44
C GLU A 89 17.03 -5.27 5.04
N VAL A 90 16.03 -4.53 5.52
CA VAL A 90 15.85 -3.08 5.24
C VAL A 90 16.36 -2.16 6.36
N GLY A 91 17.02 -2.75 7.37
CA GLY A 91 17.47 -2.07 8.59
C GLY A 91 16.32 -1.47 9.41
N ASP A 92 16.63 -0.96 10.60
CA ASP A 92 15.62 -0.36 11.46
C ASP A 92 15.24 1.08 11.03
N SER A 93 14.14 1.57 11.57
CA SER A 93 13.79 2.99 11.44
C SER A 93 14.81 3.85 12.19
N ARG A 94 15.10 5.06 11.68
CA ARG A 94 15.94 6.03 12.43
C ARG A 94 15.33 6.41 13.77
N TYR A 95 14.00 6.35 13.87
CA TYR A 95 13.31 6.48 15.14
C TYR A 95 13.34 5.13 15.88
N ALA A 96 13.72 5.16 17.15
CA ALA A 96 13.71 3.99 18.02
C ALA A 96 12.26 3.54 18.28
N VAL A 97 11.70 2.77 17.34
CA VAL A 97 10.42 2.11 17.50
C VAL A 97 10.69 0.69 17.95
N GLN A 98 10.42 0.42 19.23
CA GLN A 98 10.41 -0.93 19.75
C GLN A 98 9.03 -1.53 19.55
N PHE A 99 9.00 -2.77 19.04
CA PHE A 99 7.77 -3.53 18.88
C PHE A 99 7.74 -4.59 19.96
N SER A 100 6.64 -4.64 20.70
CA SER A 100 6.34 -5.77 21.60
C SER A 100 6.08 -7.06 20.81
N ASP A 101 6.24 -8.21 21.45
CA ASP A 101 5.91 -9.52 20.84
C ASP A 101 4.46 -9.56 20.34
N HIS A 102 3.53 -8.92 21.06
CA HIS A 102 2.14 -8.77 20.64
C HIS A 102 2.03 -8.01 19.32
N GLN A 103 2.69 -6.85 19.18
CA GLN A 103 2.67 -6.08 17.94
C GLN A 103 3.34 -6.82 16.77
N LEU A 104 4.43 -7.56 17.04
CA LEU A 104 5.06 -8.41 16.03
C LEU A 104 4.09 -9.49 15.54
N GLN A 105 3.36 -10.13 16.45
CA GLN A 105 2.36 -11.12 16.09
C GLN A 105 1.19 -10.50 15.31
N GLN A 106 0.74 -9.30 15.68
CA GLN A 106 -0.28 -8.56 14.93
C GLN A 106 0.17 -8.28 13.50
N ILE A 107 1.41 -7.80 13.29
CA ILE A 107 1.94 -7.52 11.95
C ILE A 107 2.02 -8.81 11.11
N LYS A 108 2.49 -9.92 11.69
CA LYS A 108 2.50 -11.24 11.00
C LYS A 108 1.10 -11.68 10.59
N ASN A 109 0.11 -11.54 11.48
CA ASN A 109 -1.27 -11.89 11.16
C ASN A 109 -1.84 -11.02 10.03
N ILE A 110 -1.52 -9.72 10.03
CA ILE A 110 -1.95 -8.79 8.98
C ILE A 110 -1.33 -9.20 7.62
N ILE A 111 -0.02 -9.47 7.59
CA ILE A 111 0.67 -9.98 6.39
C ILE A 111 -0.03 -11.22 5.86
N ASN A 112 -0.28 -12.21 6.72
CA ASN A 112 -0.93 -13.45 6.32
C ASN A 112 -2.40 -13.29 5.88
N THR A 113 -3.09 -12.25 6.34
CA THR A 113 -4.51 -12.02 5.99
C THR A 113 -4.65 -11.35 4.63
N TYR A 114 -3.70 -10.50 4.26
CA TYR A 114 -3.82 -9.63 3.08
C TYR A 114 -2.89 -10.01 1.91
N LEU A 115 -1.80 -10.73 2.16
CA LEU A 115 -0.75 -11.02 1.18
C LEU A 115 -0.64 -12.52 0.83
N HIS A 116 -1.55 -13.36 1.35
CA HIS A 116 -1.57 -14.81 1.16
C HIS A 116 -2.99 -15.32 0.85
#